data_AF-B4CWC1-F1
#
_entry.id   AF-B4CWC1-F1
#
_cell.length_a   1.000
_cell.length_b   1.000
_cell.length_c   1.000
_cell.angle_alpha   90.00
_cell.angle_beta   90.00
_cell.angle_gamma   90.00
#
_symmetry.space_group_name_H-M   'P 1'
#
loop_
_entity.id
_entity.type
_entity.pdbx_description
1 polymer ?
#
loop_
_entity_poly.entity_id
_entity_poly.type
_entity_poly.pdbx_seq_one_letter_code
_entity_poly.pdbx_strand_id
1 'polypeptide(L)'
;MKSLRSSLTRGFTLVEVVLALGIATIGLVSILGLLNAATDADGDAGRDTTVVAMSDYVLNELHTVPFDALWFRDPTQNWSAAPSMTTQIDDTLYYFTNEGSPIPASSVASNPDFVYKCVVRKIPDSTSQNLLTGYYNLMKVQLDFYWPATVGDEALNNNPVGNKQSSKIAKKTLHVTIARH
;
A
#
# COMPACT_ATOMS: atom_id res chain seq x y z
N MET A 1 -63.60 -24.79 49.46
CA MET A 1 -63.16 -23.76 48.51
C MET A 1 -62.22 -24.40 47.50
N LYS A 2 -62.68 -24.67 46.26
CA LYS A 2 -61.86 -25.30 45.20
C LYS A 2 -61.15 -24.19 44.42
N SER A 3 -59.83 -24.17 44.50
CA SER A 3 -58.97 -23.31 43.67
C SER A 3 -58.90 -23.89 42.26
N LEU A 4 -59.54 -23.23 41.30
CA LEU A 4 -59.42 -23.53 39.86
C LEU A 4 -58.12 -22.92 39.34
N ARG A 5 -57.01 -23.65 39.46
CA ARG A 5 -55.79 -23.33 38.70
C ARG A 5 -55.93 -23.88 37.30
N SER A 6 -56.43 -23.04 36.39
CA SER A 6 -56.30 -23.23 34.95
C SER A 6 -54.82 -23.09 34.58
N SER A 7 -54.12 -24.22 34.46
CA SER A 7 -52.84 -24.29 33.78
C SER A 7 -53.09 -24.11 32.29
N LEU A 8 -53.04 -22.87 31.81
CA LEU A 8 -52.95 -22.58 30.38
C LEU A 8 -51.61 -23.12 29.88
N THR A 9 -51.60 -24.38 29.45
CA THR A 9 -50.50 -24.98 28.69
C THR A 9 -50.47 -24.29 27.32
N ARG A 10 -49.83 -23.12 27.27
CA ARG A 10 -49.80 -22.25 26.10
C ARG A 10 -48.71 -22.75 25.15
N GLY A 11 -49.08 -23.70 24.28
CA GLY A 11 -48.24 -24.16 23.18
C GLY A 11 -48.21 -23.12 22.06
N PHE A 12 -47.08 -22.98 21.37
CA PHE A 12 -46.99 -22.22 20.13
C PHE A 12 -47.72 -22.96 19.02
N THR A 13 -48.43 -22.21 18.17
CA THR A 13 -49.04 -22.78 16.98
C THR A 13 -47.97 -23.13 15.95
N LEU A 14 -48.23 -24.15 15.13
CA LEU A 14 -47.29 -24.56 14.06
C LEU A 14 -46.98 -23.40 13.11
N VAL A 15 -47.97 -22.55 12.83
CA VAL A 15 -47.82 -21.36 11.98
C VAL A 15 -46.87 -20.34 12.61
N GLU A 16 -46.98 -20.08 13.92
CA GLU A 16 -46.07 -19.17 14.62
C GLU A 16 -44.62 -19.68 14.57
N VAL A 17 -44.41 -20.99 14.74
CA VAL A 17 -43.06 -21.59 14.68
C VAL A 17 -42.47 -21.48 13.28
N VAL A 18 -43.25 -21.77 12.23
CA VAL A 18 -42.80 -21.66 10.84
C VAL A 18 -42.48 -20.20 10.48
N LEU A 19 -43.31 -19.25 10.93
CA LEU A 19 -43.08 -17.83 10.69
C LEU A 19 -41.83 -17.34 11.44
N ALA A 20 -41.64 -17.74 12.70
CA ALA A 20 -40.44 -17.43 13.45
C ALA A 20 -39.17 -17.99 12.79
N LEU A 21 -39.21 -19.22 12.29
CA LEU A 21 -38.11 -19.81 11.52
C LEU A 21 -37.84 -19.06 10.21
N GLY A 22 -38.88 -18.64 9.49
CA GLY A 22 -38.74 -17.84 8.27
C GLY A 22 -38.05 -16.49 8.51
N ILE A 23 -38.41 -15.79 9.58
CA ILE A 23 -37.74 -14.53 9.95
C ILE A 23 -36.30 -14.79 10.40
N ALA A 24 -36.07 -15.84 11.19
CA ALA A 24 -34.75 -16.19 11.68
C ALA A 24 -33.77 -16.54 10.54
N THR A 25 -34.22 -17.25 9.50
CA THR A 25 -33.36 -17.59 8.35
C THR A 25 -32.99 -16.36 7.53
N ILE A 26 -33.93 -15.44 7.29
CA ILE A 26 -33.65 -14.17 6.60
C ILE A 26 -32.65 -13.33 7.41
N GLY A 27 -32.83 -13.27 8.73
CA GLY A 27 -31.88 -12.62 9.64
C GLY A 27 -30.48 -13.23 9.56
N LEU A 28 -30.39 -14.56 9.56
CA LEU A 28 -29.11 -15.27 9.49
C LEU A 28 -28.39 -15.04 8.15
N VAL A 29 -29.11 -15.07 7.03
CA VAL A 29 -28.53 -14.74 5.71
C VAL A 29 -28.00 -13.30 5.67
N SER A 30 -28.73 -12.36 6.28
CA SER A 30 -28.30 -10.96 6.36
C SER A 30 -27.01 -10.79 7.17
N ILE A 31 -26.88 -11.50 8.29
CA ILE A 31 -25.66 -11.48 9.13
C ILE A 31 -24.47 -12.08 8.38
N LEU A 32 -24.66 -13.20 7.67
CA LEU A 32 -23.59 -13.81 6.87
C LEU A 32 -23.10 -12.88 5.75
N GLY A 33 -24.01 -12.16 5.10
CA GLY A 33 -23.64 -11.15 4.10
C GLY A 33 -22.81 -10.01 4.67
N LEU A 34 -23.18 -9.52 5.87
CA LEU A 34 -22.43 -8.47 6.56
C LEU A 34 -21.04 -8.94 7.03
N LEU A 35 -20.90 -10.21 7.43
CA LEU A 35 -19.63 -10.75 7.88
C LEU A 35 -18.57 -10.72 6.78
N ASN A 36 -18.93 -11.11 5.56
CA ASN A 36 -18.00 -11.07 4.42
C ASN A 36 -17.54 -9.64 4.11
N ALA A 37 -18.46 -8.68 4.15
CA ALA A 37 -18.12 -7.27 3.93
C ALA A 37 -17.20 -6.72 5.04
N ALA A 38 -17.42 -7.12 6.29
CA ALA A 38 -16.56 -6.74 7.41
C ALA A 38 -15.14 -7.30 7.26
N THR A 39 -14.99 -8.56 6.84
CA THR A 39 -13.68 -9.17 6.64
C THR A 39 -12.88 -8.52 5.51
N ASP A 40 -13.54 -8.12 4.43
CA ASP A 40 -12.88 -7.41 3.33
C ASP A 40 -12.43 -6.01 3.78
N ALA A 41 -13.27 -5.30 4.53
CA ALA A 41 -12.95 -3.98 5.06
C ALA A 41 -11.76 -4.00 6.04
N ASP A 42 -11.70 -5.01 6.93
CA ASP A 42 -10.57 -5.20 7.85
C ASP A 42 -9.27 -5.47 7.10
N GLY A 43 -9.34 -6.26 6.01
CA GLY A 43 -8.19 -6.53 5.14
C GLY A 43 -7.64 -5.27 4.46
N ASP A 44 -8.53 -4.42 3.93
CA ASP A 44 -8.13 -3.18 3.28
C ASP A 44 -7.63 -2.12 4.29
N ALA A 45 -8.23 -2.03 5.48
CA ALA A 45 -7.74 -1.16 6.55
C ALA A 45 -6.35 -1.57 7.05
N GLY A 46 -6.10 -2.87 7.18
CA GLY A 46 -4.78 -3.41 7.51
C GLY A 46 -3.73 -3.02 6.46
N ARG A 47 -4.05 -3.20 5.17
CA ARG A 47 -3.17 -2.80 4.07
C ARG A 47 -2.88 -1.31 4.04
N ASP A 48 -3.87 -0.47 4.29
CA ASP A 48 -3.69 0.97 4.33
C ASP A 48 -2.76 1.40 5.46
N THR A 49 -2.90 0.78 6.64
CA THR A 49 -1.98 1.00 7.78
C THR A 49 -0.56 0.59 7.43
N THR A 50 -0.40 -0.56 6.76
CA THR A 50 0.89 -1.06 6.30
C THR A 50 1.55 -0.11 5.27
N VAL A 51 0.79 0.41 4.30
CA VAL A 51 1.31 1.37 3.31
C VAL A 51 1.72 2.70 3.97
N VAL A 52 0.99 3.16 4.98
CA VAL A 52 1.37 4.36 5.75
C VAL A 52 2.70 4.14 6.45
N ALA A 53 2.89 3.01 7.13
CA ALA A 53 4.16 2.68 7.79
C ALA A 53 5.33 2.62 6.80
N MET A 54 5.13 2.03 5.61
CA MET A 54 6.15 2.01 4.56
C MET A 54 6.45 3.42 4.03
N SER A 55 5.42 4.26 3.89
CA SER A 55 5.57 5.64 3.42
C SER A 55 6.39 6.46 4.41
N ASP A 56 6.10 6.34 5.71
CA ASP A 56 6.86 7.01 6.76
C ASP A 56 8.32 6.57 6.77
N TYR A 57 8.59 5.27 6.58
CA TYR A 57 9.96 4.76 6.45
C TYR A 57 10.69 5.41 5.26
N VAL A 58 10.07 5.38 4.06
CA VAL A 58 10.70 5.93 2.84
C VAL A 58 10.90 7.44 2.96
N LEU A 59 9.94 8.16 3.52
CA LEU A 59 10.04 9.61 3.72
C LEU A 59 11.13 9.96 4.73
N ASN A 60 11.23 9.22 5.83
CA ASN A 60 12.29 9.43 6.81
C ASN A 60 13.66 9.21 6.17
N GLU A 61 13.84 8.13 5.40
CA GLU A 61 15.07 7.88 4.65
C GLU A 61 15.38 9.04 3.68
N LEU A 62 14.39 9.50 2.90
CA LEU A 62 14.56 10.63 1.99
C LEU A 62 14.96 11.93 2.70
N HIS A 63 14.47 12.16 3.92
CA HIS A 63 14.82 13.33 4.72
C HIS A 63 16.24 13.26 5.30
N THR A 64 16.82 12.06 5.46
CA THR A 64 18.21 11.93 5.91
C THR A 64 19.22 12.24 4.80
N VAL A 65 18.81 12.19 3.54
CA VAL A 65 19.69 12.43 2.39
C VAL A 65 19.81 13.93 2.14
N PRO A 66 21.03 14.49 2.10
CA PRO A 66 21.24 15.88 1.71
C PRO A 66 20.58 16.15 0.36
N PHE A 67 19.92 17.30 0.23
CA PHE A 67 19.21 17.66 -0.99
C PHE A 67 20.10 17.39 -2.21
N ASP A 68 21.28 17.99 -2.32
CA ASP A 68 22.18 17.81 -3.49
C ASP A 68 22.49 16.35 -3.86
N ALA A 69 22.42 15.39 -2.92
CA ALA A 69 22.62 13.97 -3.18
C ALA A 69 21.38 13.26 -3.76
N LEU A 70 20.17 13.79 -3.57
CA LEU A 70 18.92 13.21 -4.10
C LEU A 70 18.93 13.08 -5.63
N TRP A 71 19.65 13.98 -6.33
CA TRP A 71 19.81 14.00 -7.79
C TRP A 71 20.55 12.78 -8.33
N PHE A 72 21.44 12.21 -7.54
CA PHE A 72 22.46 11.26 -8.03
C PHE A 72 22.43 9.91 -7.31
N ARG A 73 21.57 9.75 -6.30
CA ARG A 73 21.69 8.66 -5.34
C ARG A 73 20.42 7.83 -5.24
N ASP A 74 20.55 6.53 -5.43
CA ASP A 74 19.73 5.56 -4.70
C ASP A 74 20.18 5.64 -3.21
N PRO A 75 19.32 6.09 -2.27
CA PRO A 75 19.63 6.23 -0.85
C PRO A 75 20.18 4.95 -0.20
N THR A 76 19.95 3.78 -0.81
CA THR A 76 20.45 2.49 -0.33
C THR A 76 21.92 2.21 -0.69
N GLN A 77 22.56 2.99 -1.57
CA GLN A 77 23.95 2.75 -1.99
C GLN A 77 24.98 3.63 -1.25
N ASN A 78 26.11 3.02 -0.86
CA ASN A 78 27.23 3.66 -0.17
C ASN A 78 28.02 4.57 -1.11
N TRP A 79 28.39 5.75 -0.61
CA TRP A 79 29.09 6.83 -1.33
C TRP A 79 30.47 6.40 -1.84
N SER A 80 30.66 6.30 -3.16
CA SER A 80 31.99 6.23 -3.76
C SER A 80 32.06 7.04 -5.06
N ALA A 81 32.76 8.18 -4.98
CA ALA A 81 33.09 9.15 -6.03
C ALA A 81 32.05 10.22 -6.39
N ALA A 82 32.57 11.41 -6.68
CA ALA A 82 31.81 12.62 -6.99
C ALA A 82 30.97 12.45 -8.27
N PRO A 83 29.68 12.83 -8.27
CA PRO A 83 28.80 12.61 -9.42
C PRO A 83 29.18 13.50 -10.61
N SER A 84 29.28 12.89 -11.79
CA SER A 84 29.34 13.63 -13.06
C SER A 84 27.95 14.19 -13.40
N MET A 85 27.88 15.45 -13.85
CA MET A 85 26.64 16.21 -14.18
C MET A 85 25.81 15.65 -15.37
N THR A 86 25.88 14.36 -15.66
CA THR A 86 25.11 13.72 -16.73
C THR A 86 23.82 13.12 -16.16
N THR A 87 22.82 13.99 -15.99
CA THR A 87 21.36 13.77 -16.20
C THR A 87 20.64 12.49 -15.75
N GLN A 88 21.25 11.60 -14.97
CA GLN A 88 20.59 10.35 -14.59
C GLN A 88 19.99 10.47 -13.19
N ILE A 89 18.68 10.70 -13.17
CA ILE A 89 17.86 10.58 -11.98
C ILE A 89 17.36 9.13 -11.94
N ASP A 90 18.01 8.30 -11.14
CA ASP A 90 17.59 6.91 -10.96
C ASP A 90 16.43 6.82 -9.97
N ASP A 91 15.39 6.10 -10.38
CA ASP A 91 14.30 5.69 -9.51
C ASP A 91 14.86 4.79 -8.41
N THR A 92 14.46 5.03 -7.16
CA THR A 92 14.87 4.20 -6.03
C THR A 92 13.82 3.13 -5.76
N LEU A 93 14.25 1.90 -5.53
CA LEU A 93 13.34 0.79 -5.21
C LEU A 93 13.50 0.36 -3.75
N TYR A 94 12.36 0.24 -3.07
CA TYR A 94 12.27 -0.37 -1.75
C TYR A 94 11.37 -1.58 -1.79
N TYR A 95 11.72 -2.58 -0.99
CA TYR A 95 10.98 -3.82 -0.86
C TYR A 95 10.60 -4.02 0.60
N PHE A 96 9.40 -4.55 0.84
CA PHE A 96 8.88 -4.71 2.19
C PHE A 96 8.20 -6.07 2.39
N THR A 97 8.23 -6.53 3.63
CA THR A 97 7.48 -7.71 4.08
C THR A 97 5.98 -7.41 4.18
N ASN A 98 5.16 -8.43 4.43
CA ASN A 98 3.73 -8.28 4.69
C ASN A 98 3.41 -7.34 5.87
N GLU A 99 4.32 -7.26 6.84
CA GLU A 99 4.22 -6.41 8.04
C GLU A 99 4.73 -4.99 7.80
N GLY A 100 5.21 -4.68 6.59
CA GLY A 100 5.78 -3.38 6.25
C GLY A 100 7.21 -3.15 6.70
N SER A 101 7.93 -4.21 7.11
CA SER A 101 9.36 -4.12 7.42
C SER A 101 10.19 -4.03 6.14
N PRO A 102 11.20 -3.14 6.04
CA PRO A 102 12.05 -3.03 4.87
C PRO A 102 12.91 -4.29 4.68
N ILE A 103 13.09 -4.70 3.42
CA ILE A 103 13.94 -5.81 3.00
C ILE A 103 15.03 -5.25 2.08
N PRO A 104 16.32 -5.59 2.30
CA PRO A 104 17.38 -5.23 1.38
C PRO A 104 17.13 -5.82 -0.02
N ALA A 105 17.37 -5.05 -1.08
CA ALA A 105 17.20 -5.51 -2.46
C ALA A 105 17.92 -6.83 -2.77
N SER A 106 19.11 -7.02 -2.18
CA SER A 106 19.91 -8.25 -2.31
C SER A 106 19.24 -9.50 -1.73
N SER A 107 18.28 -9.33 -0.83
CA SER A 107 17.61 -10.42 -0.11
C SER A 107 16.22 -10.75 -0.66
N VAL A 108 15.71 -10.00 -1.63
CA VAL A 108 14.34 -10.14 -2.17
C VAL A 108 14.12 -11.51 -2.79
N ALA A 109 15.05 -11.99 -3.62
CA ALA A 109 14.90 -13.29 -4.29
C ALA A 109 14.93 -14.48 -3.31
N SER A 110 15.54 -14.30 -2.14
CA SER A 110 15.64 -15.32 -1.10
C SER A 110 14.59 -15.20 0.00
N ASN A 111 13.82 -14.11 0.04
CA ASN A 111 12.86 -13.85 1.10
C ASN A 111 11.43 -14.19 0.62
N PRO A 112 10.80 -15.25 1.15
CA PRO A 112 9.45 -15.66 0.76
C PRO A 112 8.36 -14.67 1.23
N ASP A 113 8.67 -13.83 2.22
CA ASP A 113 7.72 -12.91 2.85
C ASP A 113 7.65 -11.55 2.13
N PHE A 114 8.35 -11.42 1.00
CA PHE A 114 8.31 -10.23 0.17
C PHE A 114 6.93 -10.08 -0.51
N VAL A 115 6.21 -9.01 -0.15
CA VAL A 115 4.84 -8.77 -0.66
C VAL A 115 4.71 -7.41 -1.34
N TYR A 116 5.45 -6.39 -0.89
CA TYR A 116 5.25 -5.01 -1.31
C TYR A 116 6.51 -4.40 -1.92
N LYS A 117 6.33 -3.64 -3.00
CA LYS A 117 7.39 -2.86 -3.65
C LYS A 117 6.99 -1.39 -3.67
N CYS A 118 7.89 -0.49 -3.28
CA CYS A 118 7.76 0.94 -3.46
C CYS A 118 8.78 1.43 -4.49
N VAL A 119 8.31 2.16 -5.49
CA VAL A 119 9.16 2.84 -6.48
C VAL A 119 9.10 4.34 -6.20
N VAL A 120 10.25 4.92 -5.91
CA VAL A 120 10.41 6.34 -5.63
C VAL A 120 10.94 7.03 -6.88
N ARG A 121 10.07 7.80 -7.52
CA ARG A 121 10.41 8.62 -8.67
C ARG A 121 10.72 10.03 -8.23
N LYS A 122 11.78 10.59 -8.77
CA LYS A 122 12.21 11.94 -8.49
C LYS A 122 12.04 12.75 -9.77
N ILE A 123 11.22 13.79 -9.70
CA ILE A 123 10.84 14.61 -10.84
C ILE A 123 11.30 16.04 -10.52
N PRO A 124 12.37 16.54 -11.16
CA PRO A 124 12.84 17.90 -10.94
C PRO A 124 11.81 18.88 -11.50
N ASP A 125 11.57 19.99 -10.80
CA ASP A 125 10.72 21.05 -11.32
C ASP A 125 11.55 22.00 -12.18
N SER A 126 11.29 21.99 -13.50
CA SER A 126 11.98 22.84 -14.46
C SER A 126 11.84 24.33 -14.18
N THR A 127 10.76 24.76 -13.52
CA THR A 127 10.54 26.16 -13.18
C THR A 127 11.44 26.64 -12.04
N SER A 128 12.00 25.70 -11.26
CA SER A 128 12.85 26.00 -10.10
C SER A 128 14.35 26.01 -10.43
N GLN A 129 14.71 25.89 -11.71
CA GLN A 129 16.10 25.78 -12.13
C GLN A 129 16.83 27.11 -11.95
N ASN A 130 17.96 27.06 -11.24
CA ASN A 130 18.87 28.18 -11.12
C ASN A 130 19.68 28.34 -12.41
N LEU A 131 19.53 29.47 -13.10
CA LEU A 131 20.19 29.73 -14.38
C LEU A 131 21.73 29.81 -14.31
N LEU A 132 22.28 30.10 -13.13
CA LEU A 132 23.74 30.24 -12.95
C LEU A 132 24.43 28.91 -12.65
N THR A 133 23.72 28.01 -11.96
CA THR A 133 24.31 26.74 -11.48
C THR A 133 23.72 25.51 -12.15
N GLY A 134 22.58 25.64 -12.82
CA GLY A 134 21.83 24.53 -13.43
C GLY A 134 21.09 23.63 -12.44
N TYR A 135 21.25 23.84 -11.12
CA TYR A 135 20.58 23.07 -10.07
C TYR A 135 19.09 23.43 -9.96
N TYR A 136 18.27 22.43 -9.62
CA TYR A 136 16.86 22.62 -9.33
C TYR A 136 16.68 22.88 -7.83
N ASN A 137 15.89 23.90 -7.47
CA ASN A 137 15.61 24.21 -6.06
C ASN A 137 14.37 23.48 -5.53
N LEU A 138 13.59 22.86 -6.42
CA LEU A 138 12.40 22.11 -6.09
C LEU A 138 12.40 20.76 -6.80
N MET A 139 12.01 19.71 -6.07
CA MET A 139 11.87 18.38 -6.61
C MET A 139 10.57 17.74 -6.11
N LYS A 140 9.80 17.17 -7.03
CA LYS A 140 8.63 16.36 -6.71
C LYS A 140 9.07 14.90 -6.59
N VAL A 141 8.81 14.31 -5.44
CA VAL A 141 8.98 12.89 -5.20
C VAL A 141 7.62 12.20 -5.33
N GLN A 142 7.57 11.11 -6.09
CA GLN A 142 6.40 10.27 -6.24
C GLN A 142 6.71 8.88 -5.71
N LEU A 143 5.93 8.42 -4.74
CA LEU A 143 6.01 7.07 -4.16
C LEU A 143 4.92 6.22 -4.78
N ASP A 144 5.28 5.18 -5.51
CA ASP A 144 4.36 4.23 -6.12
C ASP A 144 4.49 2.87 -5.42
N PHE A 145 3.47 2.49 -4.66
CA PHE A 145 3.40 1.19 -3.97
C PHE A 145 2.67 0.16 -4.82
N TYR A 146 3.21 -1.05 -4.89
CA TYR A 146 2.71 -2.17 -5.68
C TYR A 146 2.59 -3.43 -4.83
N TRP A 147 1.47 -4.14 -4.97
CA TRP A 147 1.26 -5.47 -4.39
C TRP A 147 0.29 -6.31 -5.24
N PRO A 148 0.45 -7.65 -5.32
CA PRO A 148 1.63 -8.39 -4.86
C PRO A 148 2.86 -8.00 -5.69
N ALA A 149 4.01 -7.92 -5.04
CA ALA A 149 5.23 -7.50 -5.69
C ALA A 149 5.91 -8.65 -6.45
N THR A 150 6.45 -8.34 -7.62
CA THR A 150 7.11 -9.31 -8.51
C THR A 150 8.62 -9.01 -8.55
N VAL A 151 9.42 -10.08 -8.47
CA VAL A 151 10.88 -10.01 -8.64
C VAL A 151 11.18 -9.83 -10.13
N GLY A 152 11.98 -8.83 -10.51
CA GLY A 152 12.41 -8.61 -11.90
C GLY A 152 11.65 -7.55 -12.70
N ASP A 153 10.86 -6.69 -12.06
CA ASP A 153 10.24 -5.53 -12.70
C ASP A 153 11.20 -4.31 -12.81
N GLU A 154 12.49 -4.55 -13.08
CA GLU A 154 13.50 -3.48 -13.26
C GLU A 154 13.34 -2.72 -14.61
N ALA A 155 12.35 -3.07 -15.43
CA ALA A 155 12.16 -2.53 -16.77
C ALA A 155 10.99 -1.51 -16.87
N LEU A 156 10.97 -0.48 -16.03
CA LEU A 156 10.16 0.72 -16.29
C LEU A 156 11.02 1.97 -16.54
N ASN A 157 12.26 1.78 -16.99
CA ASN A 157 12.99 2.84 -17.68
C ASN A 157 12.63 2.78 -19.18
N ASN A 158 11.83 3.76 -19.62
CA ASN A 158 11.73 4.27 -21.00
C ASN A 158 11.08 3.44 -22.13
N ASN A 159 9.95 2.75 -21.93
CA ASN A 159 9.06 2.45 -23.06
C ASN A 159 7.61 2.08 -22.66
N PRO A 160 6.58 2.72 -23.24
CA PRO A 160 5.18 2.32 -23.06
C PRO A 160 4.79 1.28 -24.12
N VAL A 161 5.42 0.10 -24.15
CA VAL A 161 4.99 -0.96 -25.09
C VAL A 161 5.07 -2.35 -24.46
N GLY A 162 3.90 -2.82 -24.02
CA GLY A 162 3.37 -4.15 -24.33
C GLY A 162 4.20 -5.38 -23.94
N ASN A 163 3.95 -5.90 -22.74
CA ASN A 163 3.48 -7.28 -22.49
C ASN A 163 3.78 -7.65 -21.04
N LYS A 164 2.78 -7.57 -20.14
CA LYS A 164 2.80 -8.36 -18.90
C LYS A 164 1.39 -8.82 -18.59
N GLN A 165 1.27 -10.13 -18.34
CA GLN A 165 0.05 -10.80 -17.90
C GLN A 165 -0.61 -9.98 -16.80
N SER A 166 -1.85 -9.60 -17.05
CA SER A 166 -2.69 -8.79 -16.17
C SER A 166 -3.15 -9.64 -14.97
N SER A 167 -2.22 -9.94 -14.06
CA SER A 167 -2.56 -10.02 -12.65
C SER A 167 -2.96 -8.61 -12.24
N LYS A 168 -4.11 -8.43 -11.57
CA LYS A 168 -4.53 -7.13 -11.06
C LYS A 168 -3.53 -6.68 -10.00
N ILE A 169 -2.46 -5.99 -10.42
CA ILE A 169 -1.51 -5.37 -9.50
C ILE A 169 -2.20 -4.13 -8.93
N ALA A 170 -2.43 -4.15 -7.62
CA ALA A 170 -2.94 -2.99 -6.93
C ALA A 170 -1.81 -1.96 -6.82
N LYS A 171 -2.16 -0.67 -7.04
CA LYS A 171 -1.22 0.45 -7.02
C LYS A 171 -1.77 1.58 -6.14
N LYS A 172 -0.92 2.15 -5.29
CA LYS A 172 -1.21 3.41 -4.56
C LYS A 172 -0.07 4.40 -4.80
N THR A 173 -0.43 5.63 -5.16
CA THR A 173 0.54 6.70 -5.48
C THR A 173 0.44 7.80 -4.44
N LEU A 174 1.58 8.21 -3.90
CA LEU A 174 1.72 9.40 -3.04
C LEU A 174 2.64 10.41 -3.72
N HIS A 175 2.32 11.69 -3.57
CA HIS A 175 3.12 12.79 -4.07
C HIS A 175 3.62 13.64 -2.92
N VAL A 176 4.92 13.90 -2.90
CA VAL A 176 5.59 14.73 -1.90
C VAL A 176 6.47 15.73 -2.62
N THR A 177 6.54 16.96 -2.13
CA THR A 177 7.38 18.01 -2.70
C THR A 177 8.47 18.35 -1.71
N ILE A 178 9.73 18.32 -2.17
CA ILE A 178 10.91 18.65 -1.36
C ILE A 178 11.54 19.91 -1.95
N ALA A 179 11.75 20.92 -1.11
CA ALA A 179 12.40 22.17 -1.47
C ALA A 179 13.78 22.26 -0.83
N ARG A 180 14.71 22.94 -1.50
CA ARG A 180 15.99 23.32 -0.91
C ARG A 180 15.75 24.39 0.16
N HIS A 181 16.14 24.10 1.40
CA HIS A 181 16.14 25.07 2.51
C HIS A 181 17.43 25.89 2.54
#